data_AF-A0A961RGT7-F1
#
_entry.id   AF-A0A961RGT7-F1
#
_cell.length_a   1.000
_cell.length_b   1.000
_cell.length_c   1.000
_cell.angle_alpha   90.00
_cell.angle_beta   90.00
_cell.angle_gamma   90.00
#
_symmetry.space_group_name_H-M   'P 1'
#
loop_
_entity.id
_entity.type
_entity.pdbx_description
1 polymer ?
#
loop_
_entity_poly.entity_id
_entity_poly.type
_entity_poly.pdbx_seq_one_letter_code
_entity_poly.pdbx_strand_id
1 'polypeptide(L)'
;MAKPRIFIDGEHGTTGLQIRERLAVRDDLEMLSIPHEERRNPDFRARLLNEADLVVLCLPDDASREAVQMLSDAGNETTRVIDASTAFRTHPDWVFGFAELESGQREKIASARFVTNPGCWSTGAIALLRPLILTGLLPADYPVTINGISGYTGGGKTMIAQMEDATREDHIASMNFLYALTLKHKHVPEIRARSGLSRDPIHTPNVGRFAQGMLVSIPLHVDLMNDASLAAIHHCYDEHYSGQNIVEVVSLKDVAAANRLDPQEMTGTDRMKLYVCG
;
A
#
# COMPACT_ATOMS: atom_id res chain seq x y z
N MET A 1 -23.86 -14.90 16.97
CA MET A 1 -24.14 -13.89 15.91
C MET A 1 -23.89 -14.55 14.57
N ALA A 2 -24.55 -14.09 13.50
CA ALA A 2 -24.23 -14.57 12.15
C ALA A 2 -22.78 -14.18 11.79
N LYS A 3 -22.07 -15.01 11.04
CA LYS A 3 -20.71 -14.69 10.57
C LYS A 3 -20.82 -13.57 9.52
N PRO A 4 -19.96 -12.54 9.56
CA PRO A 4 -19.91 -11.53 8.50
C PRO A 4 -19.61 -12.17 7.15
N ARG A 5 -20.39 -11.80 6.14
CA ARG A 5 -20.24 -12.24 4.75
C ARG A 5 -19.27 -11.36 4.01
N ILE A 6 -18.20 -11.96 3.49
CA ILE A 6 -17.10 -11.29 2.80
C ILE A 6 -17.12 -11.65 1.33
N PHE A 7 -17.09 -10.66 0.45
CA PHE A 7 -16.95 -10.87 -1.00
C PHE A 7 -15.65 -10.24 -1.51
N ILE A 8 -14.82 -11.01 -2.21
CA ILE A 8 -13.60 -10.52 -2.87
C ILE A 8 -13.88 -10.38 -4.37
N ASP A 9 -14.11 -9.16 -4.82
CA ASP A 9 -14.31 -8.89 -6.25
C ASP A 9 -12.94 -8.82 -6.94
N GLY A 10 -12.71 -9.71 -7.91
CA GLY A 10 -11.36 -9.92 -8.50
C GLY A 10 -10.51 -10.97 -7.78
N GLU A 11 -11.11 -11.96 -7.11
CA GLU A 11 -10.43 -12.99 -6.32
C GLU A 11 -9.36 -13.83 -7.07
N HIS A 12 -9.37 -13.84 -8.42
CA HIS A 12 -8.39 -14.58 -9.24
C HIS A 12 -7.13 -13.76 -9.59
N GLY A 13 -7.09 -12.48 -9.23
CA GLY A 13 -5.90 -11.64 -9.34
C GLY A 13 -4.86 -11.98 -8.27
N THR A 14 -3.61 -11.53 -8.43
CA THR A 14 -2.53 -11.80 -7.47
C THR A 14 -2.90 -11.31 -6.06
N THR A 15 -3.44 -10.09 -5.94
CA THR A 15 -3.89 -9.51 -4.67
C THR A 15 -5.08 -10.28 -4.07
N GLY A 16 -6.10 -10.57 -4.89
CA GLY A 16 -7.30 -11.29 -4.45
C GLY A 16 -6.98 -12.70 -3.93
N LEU A 17 -6.07 -13.41 -4.59
CA LEU A 17 -5.61 -14.73 -4.16
C LEU A 17 -4.92 -14.69 -2.80
N GLN A 18 -4.01 -13.73 -2.57
CA GLN A 18 -3.33 -13.58 -1.28
C GLN A 18 -4.30 -13.23 -0.15
N ILE A 19 -5.28 -12.36 -0.41
CA ILE A 19 -6.32 -12.02 0.58
C ILE A 19 -7.14 -13.27 0.90
N ARG A 20 -7.55 -14.03 -0.11
CA ARG A 20 -8.32 -15.27 0.08
C ARG A 20 -7.54 -16.31 0.90
N GLU A 21 -6.25 -16.49 0.62
CA GLU A 21 -5.37 -17.38 1.40
C GLU A 21 -5.27 -16.95 2.86
N ARG A 22 -5.14 -15.64 3.12
CA ARG A 22 -5.11 -15.08 4.48
C ARG A 22 -6.44 -15.23 5.21
N LEU A 23 -7.56 -15.12 4.51
CA LEU A 23 -8.90 -15.28 5.10
C LEU A 23 -9.29 -16.75 5.27
N ALA A 24 -8.70 -17.68 4.53
CA ALA A 24 -9.04 -19.12 4.58
C ALA A 24 -8.80 -19.76 5.96
N VAL A 25 -7.91 -19.19 6.77
CA VAL A 25 -7.63 -19.68 8.14
C VAL A 25 -8.58 -19.13 9.20
N ARG A 26 -9.52 -18.25 8.82
CA ARG A 26 -10.49 -17.63 9.73
C ARG A 26 -11.80 -18.39 9.73
N ASP A 27 -12.23 -18.83 10.91
CA ASP A 27 -13.50 -19.53 11.11
C ASP A 27 -14.64 -18.58 11.51
N ASP A 28 -14.37 -17.29 11.69
CA ASP A 28 -15.33 -16.28 12.10
C ASP A 28 -16.00 -15.54 10.94
N LEU A 29 -15.67 -15.89 9.69
CA LEU A 29 -16.15 -15.25 8.46
C LEU A 29 -16.90 -16.24 7.56
N GLU A 30 -17.76 -15.73 6.69
CA GLU A 30 -18.39 -16.47 5.58
C GLU A 30 -17.93 -15.88 4.25
N MET A 31 -17.32 -16.68 3.38
CA MET A 31 -16.84 -16.21 2.08
C MET A 31 -17.91 -16.39 0.99
N LEU A 32 -18.28 -15.29 0.33
CA LEU A 32 -19.07 -15.30 -0.90
C LEU A 32 -18.13 -15.40 -2.10
N SER A 33 -18.51 -16.17 -3.12
CA SER A 33 -17.75 -16.33 -4.36
C SER A 33 -18.69 -16.50 -5.55
N ILE A 34 -18.26 -16.01 -6.71
CA ILE A 34 -19.00 -16.18 -7.97
C ILE A 34 -18.55 -17.52 -8.58
N PRO A 35 -19.46 -18.40 -9.01
CA PRO A 35 -19.10 -19.58 -9.79
C PRO A 35 -18.19 -19.20 -10.97
N HIS A 36 -17.16 -20.01 -11.24
CA HIS A 36 -16.12 -19.62 -12.20
C HIS A 36 -16.67 -19.33 -13.61
N GLU A 37 -17.71 -20.05 -14.03
CA GLU A 37 -18.45 -19.84 -15.26
C GLU A 37 -19.20 -18.49 -15.31
N GLU A 38 -19.64 -17.97 -14.17
CA GLU A 38 -20.39 -16.72 -14.02
C GLU A 38 -19.49 -15.52 -13.66
N ARG A 39 -18.16 -15.69 -13.59
CA ARG A 39 -17.23 -14.63 -13.12
C ARG A 39 -17.25 -13.32 -13.91
N ARG A 40 -17.92 -13.27 -15.06
CA ARG A 40 -18.12 -12.07 -15.90
C ARG A 40 -19.58 -11.60 -15.92
N ASN A 41 -20.45 -12.23 -15.15
CA ASN A 41 -21.87 -11.91 -15.11
C ASN A 41 -22.11 -10.70 -14.17
N PRO A 42 -22.54 -9.55 -14.72
CA PRO A 42 -22.73 -8.34 -13.93
C PRO A 42 -23.85 -8.48 -12.89
N ASP A 43 -24.88 -9.29 -13.15
CA ASP A 43 -26.00 -9.47 -12.22
C ASP A 43 -25.57 -10.27 -10.99
N PHE A 44 -24.76 -11.31 -11.18
CA PHE A 44 -24.16 -12.05 -10.05
C PHE A 44 -23.24 -11.17 -9.22
N ARG A 45 -22.41 -10.38 -9.90
CA ARG A 45 -21.51 -9.42 -9.25
C ARG A 45 -22.30 -8.41 -8.42
N ALA A 46 -23.29 -7.74 -9.00
CA ALA A 46 -24.14 -6.77 -8.31
C ALA A 46 -24.88 -7.40 -7.13
N ARG A 47 -25.40 -8.62 -7.28
CA ARG A 47 -26.05 -9.36 -6.19
C ARG A 47 -25.09 -9.60 -5.03
N LEU A 48 -23.91 -10.16 -5.28
CA LEU A 48 -22.94 -10.46 -4.20
C LEU A 48 -22.38 -9.20 -3.56
N LEU A 49 -22.16 -8.13 -4.32
CA LEU A 49 -21.80 -6.82 -3.78
C LEU A 49 -22.85 -6.36 -2.75
N ASN A 50 -24.14 -6.51 -3.06
CA ASN A 50 -25.23 -6.08 -2.19
C ASN A 50 -25.54 -7.04 -1.04
N GLU A 51 -25.26 -8.33 -1.20
CA GLU A 51 -25.43 -9.34 -0.14
C GLU A 51 -24.28 -9.30 0.89
N ALA A 52 -23.08 -8.84 0.53
CA ALA A 52 -21.93 -8.85 1.43
C ALA A 52 -22.01 -7.79 2.54
N ASP A 53 -21.54 -8.15 3.74
CA ASP A 53 -21.33 -7.20 4.84
C ASP A 53 -20.04 -6.37 4.60
N LEU A 54 -19.03 -6.99 3.97
CA LEU A 54 -17.79 -6.35 3.55
C LEU A 54 -17.34 -6.86 2.18
N VAL A 55 -17.01 -5.92 1.29
CA VAL A 55 -16.45 -6.18 -0.04
C VAL A 55 -14.98 -5.76 -0.07
N VAL A 56 -14.12 -6.58 -0.66
CA VAL A 56 -12.74 -6.22 -0.99
C VAL A 56 -12.59 -6.17 -2.51
N LEU A 57 -12.36 -4.97 -3.04
CA LEU A 57 -12.19 -4.74 -4.48
C LEU A 57 -10.71 -4.92 -4.86
N CYS A 58 -10.43 -5.98 -5.61
CA CYS A 58 -9.11 -6.32 -6.18
C CYS A 58 -9.10 -6.08 -7.68
N LEU A 59 -9.56 -4.90 -8.10
CA LEU A 59 -9.92 -4.58 -9.48
C LEU A 59 -9.05 -3.45 -10.05
N PRO A 60 -9.04 -3.29 -11.39
CA PRO A 60 -8.63 -2.04 -12.02
C PRO A 60 -9.53 -0.87 -11.61
N ASP A 61 -9.00 0.36 -11.68
CA ASP A 61 -9.66 1.56 -11.16
C ASP A 61 -11.09 1.76 -11.68
N ASP A 62 -11.33 1.61 -12.99
CA ASP A 62 -12.66 1.80 -13.58
C ASP A 62 -13.67 0.76 -13.07
N ALA A 63 -13.24 -0.49 -12.91
CA ALA A 63 -14.08 -1.56 -12.39
C ALA A 63 -14.35 -1.41 -10.88
N SER A 64 -13.40 -0.84 -10.12
CA SER A 64 -13.65 -0.45 -8.71
C SER A 64 -14.69 0.66 -8.62
N ARG A 65 -14.67 1.65 -9.53
CA ARG A 65 -15.70 2.70 -9.59
C ARG A 65 -17.07 2.15 -9.93
N GLU A 66 -17.13 1.26 -10.90
CA GLU A 66 -18.36 0.57 -11.30
C GLU A 66 -18.96 -0.22 -10.12
N ALA A 67 -18.15 -0.96 -9.36
CA ALA A 67 -18.64 -1.69 -8.18
C ALA A 67 -19.27 -0.78 -7.13
N VAL A 68 -18.63 0.36 -6.87
CA VAL A 68 -19.17 1.37 -5.92
C VAL A 68 -20.44 2.00 -6.46
N GLN A 69 -20.52 2.24 -7.78
CA GLN A 69 -21.75 2.72 -8.42
C GLN A 69 -22.89 1.70 -8.30
N MET A 70 -22.63 0.40 -8.51
CA MET A 70 -23.63 -0.66 -8.34
C MET A 70 -24.22 -0.70 -6.92
N LEU A 71 -23.41 -0.46 -5.89
CA LEU A 71 -23.90 -0.34 -4.51
C LEU A 71 -24.81 0.90 -4.34
N SER A 72 -24.41 2.02 -4.94
CA SER A 72 -25.20 3.26 -4.89
C SER A 72 -26.53 3.13 -5.62
N ASP A 73 -26.54 2.53 -6.82
CA ASP A 73 -27.73 2.35 -7.65
C ASP A 73 -28.76 1.43 -6.98
N ALA A 74 -28.28 0.46 -6.20
CA ALA A 74 -29.12 -0.43 -5.40
C ALA A 74 -29.61 0.22 -4.08
N GLY A 75 -29.21 1.45 -3.77
CA GLY A 75 -29.52 2.12 -2.51
C GLY A 75 -28.90 1.43 -1.29
N ASN A 76 -27.79 0.71 -1.47
CA ASN A 76 -27.13 0.01 -0.38
C ASN A 76 -26.28 0.99 0.43
N GLU A 77 -26.60 1.10 1.72
CA GLU A 77 -25.89 1.98 2.67
C GLU A 77 -25.09 1.20 3.72
N THR A 78 -25.15 -0.13 3.71
CA THR A 78 -24.66 -0.98 4.81
C THR A 78 -23.36 -1.71 4.47
N THR A 79 -23.20 -2.15 3.22
CA THR A 79 -21.99 -2.85 2.78
C THR A 79 -20.77 -1.93 2.94
N ARG A 80 -19.76 -2.44 3.65
CA ARG A 80 -18.45 -1.81 3.80
C ARG A 80 -17.56 -2.22 2.64
N VAL A 81 -16.63 -1.35 2.24
CA VAL A 81 -15.75 -1.59 1.09
C VAL A 81 -14.30 -1.26 1.44
N ILE A 82 -13.41 -2.19 1.11
CA ILE A 82 -11.97 -1.98 1.04
C ILE A 82 -11.56 -2.01 -0.43
N ASP A 83 -11.08 -0.89 -0.98
CA ASP A 83 -10.61 -0.82 -2.36
C ASP A 83 -9.08 -0.90 -2.44
N ALA A 84 -8.55 -1.90 -3.14
CA ALA A 84 -7.11 -2.05 -3.37
C ALA A 84 -6.59 -1.33 -4.62
N SER A 85 -7.48 -0.79 -5.44
CA SER A 85 -7.11 -0.01 -6.63
C SER A 85 -6.56 1.37 -6.27
N THR A 86 -6.17 2.16 -7.26
CA THR A 86 -5.80 3.58 -7.06
C THR A 86 -7.00 4.52 -7.11
N ALA A 87 -8.19 4.02 -7.45
CA ALA A 87 -9.38 4.80 -7.77
C ALA A 87 -9.75 5.83 -6.69
N PHE A 88 -9.69 5.45 -5.42
CA PHE A 88 -10.20 6.28 -4.33
C PHE A 88 -9.14 6.76 -3.33
N ARG A 89 -7.85 6.46 -3.54
CA ARG A 89 -6.78 6.72 -2.54
C ARG A 89 -6.63 8.19 -2.15
N THR A 90 -7.01 9.11 -3.04
CA THR A 90 -7.03 10.56 -2.80
C THR A 90 -8.44 11.13 -2.62
N HIS A 91 -9.48 10.30 -2.64
CA HIS A 91 -10.87 10.73 -2.51
C HIS A 91 -11.13 11.20 -1.06
N PRO A 92 -11.78 12.36 -0.85
CA PRO A 92 -12.02 12.91 0.48
C PRO A 92 -12.96 12.03 1.32
N ASP A 93 -13.95 11.40 0.70
CA ASP A 93 -14.94 10.56 1.40
C ASP A 93 -14.44 9.13 1.73
N TRP A 94 -13.18 8.82 1.41
CA TRP A 94 -12.58 7.52 1.69
C TRP A 94 -11.49 7.63 2.75
N VAL A 95 -11.57 6.75 3.76
CA VAL A 95 -10.53 6.65 4.79
C VAL A 95 -9.31 5.93 4.22
N PHE A 96 -8.12 6.49 4.45
CA PHE A 96 -6.86 5.87 4.02
C PHE A 96 -6.48 4.71 4.95
N GLY A 97 -6.31 3.52 4.39
CA GLY A 97 -6.14 2.26 5.14
C GLY A 97 -4.75 2.03 5.73
N PHE A 98 -4.06 3.07 6.19
CA PHE A 98 -2.79 2.95 6.89
C PHE A 98 -3.01 3.30 8.37
N ALA A 99 -3.16 2.30 9.24
CA ALA A 99 -3.57 2.50 10.63
C ALA A 99 -2.57 3.32 11.46
N GLU A 100 -1.32 3.30 11.04
CA GLU A 100 -0.16 3.95 11.66
C GLU A 100 0.09 5.38 11.12
N LEU A 101 -0.80 5.90 10.25
CA LEU A 101 -0.62 7.21 9.59
C LEU A 101 -0.54 8.38 10.58
N GLU A 102 -1.44 8.43 11.55
CA GLU A 102 -1.58 9.47 12.57
C GLU A 102 -2.48 9.00 13.72
N SER A 103 -2.48 9.75 14.83
CA SER A 103 -3.36 9.47 15.96
C SER A 103 -4.85 9.45 15.55
N GLY A 104 -5.58 8.43 16.01
CA GLY A 104 -6.99 8.23 15.70
C GLY A 104 -7.27 7.54 14.34
N GLN A 105 -6.23 7.24 13.55
CA GLN A 105 -6.44 6.67 12.21
C GLN A 105 -7.00 5.25 12.25
N ARG A 106 -6.56 4.43 13.21
CA ARG A 106 -7.07 3.06 13.41
C ARG A 106 -8.58 3.05 13.67
N GLU A 107 -9.06 3.97 14.51
CA GLU A 107 -10.46 4.14 14.85
C GLU A 107 -11.26 4.59 13.63
N LYS A 108 -10.74 5.56 12.86
CA LYS A 108 -11.34 6.00 11.59
C LYS A 108 -11.51 4.83 10.63
N ILE A 109 -10.50 3.98 10.46
CA ILE A 109 -10.58 2.77 9.61
C ILE A 109 -11.64 1.81 10.16
N ALA A 110 -11.63 1.55 11.46
CA ALA A 110 -12.55 0.61 12.11
C ALA A 110 -14.03 1.03 11.95
N SER A 111 -14.33 2.33 11.96
CA SER A 111 -15.69 2.86 11.78
C SER A 111 -16.09 3.15 10.33
N ALA A 112 -15.14 3.20 9.39
CA ALA A 112 -15.41 3.63 8.02
C ALA A 112 -16.23 2.62 7.22
N ARG A 113 -17.18 3.14 6.45
CA ARG A 113 -17.82 2.36 5.38
C ARG A 113 -16.87 2.12 4.20
N PHE A 114 -16.08 3.13 3.84
CA PHE A 114 -15.20 3.13 2.67
C PHE A 114 -13.74 3.31 3.07
N VAL A 115 -12.91 2.32 2.78
CA VAL A 115 -11.48 2.31 3.10
C VAL A 115 -10.67 2.05 1.83
N THR A 116 -9.59 2.79 1.64
CA THR A 116 -8.63 2.54 0.57
C THR A 116 -7.45 1.76 1.10
N ASN A 117 -7.13 0.62 0.51
CA ASN A 117 -5.89 -0.05 0.81
C ASN A 117 -4.73 0.72 0.13
N PRO A 118 -3.69 1.11 0.88
CA PRO A 118 -2.61 1.91 0.35
C PRO A 118 -1.77 1.15 -0.69
N GLY A 119 -1.08 1.90 -1.55
CA GLY A 119 -0.07 1.35 -2.46
C GLY A 119 1.19 0.88 -1.75
N CYS A 120 1.91 -0.07 -2.34
CA CYS A 120 3.17 -0.57 -1.74
C CYS A 120 4.21 0.55 -1.60
N TRP A 121 4.55 1.25 -2.69
CA TRP A 121 5.47 2.39 -2.61
C TRP A 121 4.94 3.53 -1.75
N SER A 122 3.63 3.79 -1.79
CA SER A 122 3.06 4.88 -1.00
C SER A 122 3.12 4.60 0.49
N THR A 123 2.86 3.37 0.93
CA THR A 123 2.95 2.97 2.34
C THR A 123 4.34 3.26 2.89
N GLY A 124 5.41 2.82 2.21
CA GLY A 124 6.78 3.07 2.65
C GLY A 124 7.16 4.56 2.64
N ALA A 125 6.81 5.30 1.57
CA ALA A 125 7.11 6.72 1.49
C ALA A 125 6.33 7.56 2.51
N ILE A 126 5.05 7.28 2.71
CA ILE A 126 4.19 7.99 3.67
C ILE A 126 4.65 7.71 5.10
N ALA A 127 5.05 6.47 5.42
CA ALA A 127 5.59 6.13 6.74
C ALA A 127 6.85 6.95 7.07
N LEU A 128 7.70 7.21 6.08
CA LEU A 128 8.88 8.05 6.24
C LEU A 128 8.52 9.55 6.32
N LEU A 129 7.58 10.03 5.49
CA LEU A 129 7.35 11.48 5.32
C LEU A 129 6.35 12.07 6.32
N ARG A 130 5.24 11.36 6.57
CA ARG A 130 4.10 11.92 7.33
C ARG A 130 4.50 12.36 8.74
N PRO A 131 5.24 11.57 9.54
CA PRO A 131 5.64 11.99 10.88
C PRO A 131 6.49 13.27 10.88
N LEU A 132 7.46 13.36 9.95
CA LEU A 132 8.34 14.52 9.83
C LEU A 132 7.59 15.78 9.41
N ILE A 133 6.59 15.66 8.53
CA ILE A 133 5.75 16.78 8.10
C ILE A 133 4.79 17.21 9.22
N LEU A 134 4.19 16.26 9.94
CA LEU A 134 3.27 16.55 11.06
C LEU A 134 3.96 17.31 12.19
N THR A 135 5.20 16.97 12.50
CA THR A 135 6.00 17.66 13.53
C THR A 135 6.62 18.96 13.03
N GLY A 136 6.53 19.26 11.73
CA GLY A 136 7.16 20.41 11.10
C GLY A 136 8.67 20.27 10.90
N LEU A 137 9.26 19.12 11.21
CA LEU A 137 10.69 18.85 11.03
C LEU A 137 11.09 18.87 9.54
N LEU A 138 10.22 18.35 8.68
CA LEU A 138 10.35 18.42 7.22
C LEU A 138 9.36 19.45 6.65
N PRO A 139 9.84 20.53 6.01
CA PRO A 139 8.97 21.47 5.31
C PRO A 139 8.11 20.76 4.26
N ALA A 140 6.83 21.11 4.18
CA ALA A 140 5.89 20.50 3.22
C ALA A 140 6.31 20.69 1.76
N ASP A 141 7.16 21.68 1.46
CA ASP A 141 7.66 21.98 0.12
C ASP A 141 9.11 21.51 -0.12
N TYR A 142 9.67 20.72 0.80
CA TYR A 142 10.98 20.09 0.66
C TYR A 142 11.05 19.28 -0.66
N PRO A 143 12.17 19.35 -1.42
CA PRO A 143 12.32 18.67 -2.72
C PRO A 143 12.57 17.17 -2.55
N VAL A 144 11.53 16.43 -2.15
CA VAL A 144 11.61 14.99 -1.89
C VAL A 144 11.94 14.21 -3.16
N THR A 145 12.94 13.33 -3.05
CA THR A 145 13.21 12.25 -4.01
C THR A 145 12.98 10.90 -3.33
N ILE A 146 12.30 9.99 -4.01
CA ILE A 146 11.96 8.66 -3.48
C ILE A 146 12.73 7.63 -4.28
N ASN A 147 13.72 7.04 -3.62
CA ASN A 147 14.51 5.93 -4.13
C ASN A 147 14.03 4.61 -3.52
N GLY A 148 14.35 3.51 -4.18
CA GLY A 148 14.09 2.20 -3.61
C GLY A 148 14.08 1.10 -4.64
N ILE A 149 13.91 -0.13 -4.16
CA ILE A 149 13.82 -1.33 -4.98
C ILE A 149 12.69 -2.22 -4.47
N SER A 150 11.92 -2.79 -5.39
CA SER A 150 10.83 -3.73 -5.11
C SER A 150 11.07 -5.06 -5.80
N GLY A 151 10.54 -6.13 -5.21
CA GLY A 151 10.44 -7.42 -5.88
C GLY A 151 9.49 -7.35 -7.07
N TYR A 152 9.71 -8.22 -8.06
CA TYR A 152 9.04 -8.17 -9.35
C TYR A 152 7.56 -8.59 -9.31
N THR A 153 7.11 -9.29 -8.27
CA THR A 153 5.69 -9.69 -8.17
C THR A 153 4.77 -8.49 -8.04
N GLY A 154 5.28 -7.33 -7.59
CA GLY A 154 4.54 -6.07 -7.55
C GLY A 154 4.12 -5.56 -8.94
N GLY A 155 4.76 -6.02 -10.02
CA GLY A 155 4.37 -5.74 -11.40
C GLY A 155 3.22 -6.62 -11.92
N GLY A 156 2.69 -7.52 -11.09
CA GLY A 156 1.58 -8.40 -11.45
C GLY A 156 1.96 -9.52 -12.43
N LYS A 157 0.95 -10.24 -12.92
CA LYS A 157 1.12 -11.46 -13.74
C LYS A 157 2.01 -11.26 -14.97
N THR A 158 1.93 -10.10 -15.62
CA THR A 158 2.74 -9.78 -16.80
C THR A 158 4.22 -9.71 -16.45
N MET A 159 4.59 -8.96 -15.41
CA MET A 159 6.00 -8.83 -15.00
C MET A 159 6.55 -10.13 -14.41
N ILE A 160 5.73 -10.88 -13.68
CA ILE A 160 6.10 -12.23 -13.21
C ILE A 160 6.48 -13.12 -14.39
N ALA A 161 5.63 -13.17 -15.43
CA ALA A 161 5.93 -13.94 -16.63
C ALA A 161 7.21 -13.46 -17.33
N GLN A 162 7.41 -12.15 -17.49
CA GLN A 162 8.64 -11.58 -18.07
C GLN A 162 9.90 -11.98 -17.30
N MET A 163 9.83 -12.08 -15.98
CA MET A 163 10.98 -12.41 -15.13
C MET A 163 11.26 -13.92 -15.04
N GLU A 164 10.24 -14.76 -15.08
CA GLU A 164 10.35 -16.20 -14.81
C GLU A 164 10.35 -17.09 -16.07
N ASP A 165 9.68 -16.67 -17.15
CA ASP A 165 9.62 -17.42 -18.39
C ASP A 165 10.71 -16.97 -19.37
N ALA A 166 11.80 -17.74 -19.41
CA ALA A 166 12.95 -17.49 -20.29
C ALA A 166 12.64 -17.70 -21.78
N THR A 167 11.47 -18.23 -22.14
CA THR A 167 11.07 -18.45 -23.55
C THR A 167 10.38 -17.24 -24.17
N ARG A 168 10.00 -16.25 -23.36
CA ARG A 168 9.33 -15.04 -23.85
C ARG A 168 10.28 -14.15 -24.64
N GLU A 169 9.73 -13.52 -25.68
CA GLU A 169 10.45 -12.50 -26.46
C GLU A 169 10.86 -11.28 -25.60
N ASP A 170 10.03 -10.91 -24.62
CA ASP A 170 10.26 -9.82 -23.68
C ASP A 170 10.80 -10.29 -22.32
N HIS A 171 11.51 -11.43 -22.30
CA HIS A 171 12.14 -11.93 -21.07
C HIS A 171 13.14 -10.91 -20.50
N ILE A 172 13.03 -10.65 -19.19
CA ILE A 172 13.90 -9.71 -18.48
C ILE A 172 14.98 -10.52 -17.75
N ALA A 173 16.22 -10.41 -18.21
CA ALA A 173 17.39 -11.03 -17.58
C ALA A 173 18.19 -10.07 -16.65
N SER A 174 17.94 -8.76 -16.74
CA SER A 174 18.64 -7.71 -15.97
C SER A 174 18.39 -7.79 -14.47
N MET A 175 19.45 -7.98 -13.65
CA MET A 175 19.38 -8.12 -12.18
C MET A 175 18.53 -7.07 -11.47
N ASN A 176 18.50 -5.85 -11.99
CA ASN A 176 17.55 -4.82 -11.61
C ASN A 176 17.29 -3.87 -12.80
N PHE A 177 16.21 -3.09 -12.74
CA PHE A 177 15.88 -2.09 -13.75
C PHE A 177 14.95 -0.99 -13.21
N LEU A 178 15.07 0.21 -13.78
CA LEU A 178 14.17 1.33 -13.50
C LEU A 178 12.94 1.28 -14.41
N TYR A 179 11.80 1.75 -13.91
CA TYR A 179 10.59 1.95 -14.72
C TYR A 179 9.93 3.30 -14.42
N ALA A 180 8.84 3.62 -15.11
CA ALA A 180 8.14 4.91 -15.00
C ALA A 180 9.05 6.12 -15.28
N LEU A 181 9.90 6.03 -16.31
CA LEU A 181 10.94 7.00 -16.66
C LEU A 181 10.45 8.41 -17.02
N THR A 182 9.14 8.57 -17.22
CA THR A 182 8.49 9.89 -17.42
C THR A 182 8.18 10.60 -16.10
N LEU A 183 8.62 10.02 -14.96
CA LEU A 183 8.31 10.46 -13.59
C LEU A 183 6.82 10.46 -13.25
N LYS A 184 6.02 9.76 -14.06
CA LYS A 184 4.60 9.51 -13.81
C LYS A 184 4.43 8.12 -13.23
N HIS A 185 4.15 8.05 -11.95
CA HIS A 185 3.84 6.79 -11.26
C HIS A 185 2.52 6.90 -10.50
N LYS A 186 1.69 5.85 -10.55
CA LYS A 186 0.33 5.85 -9.98
C LYS A 186 0.26 6.15 -8.48
N HIS A 187 1.35 5.93 -7.74
CA HIS A 187 1.43 6.21 -6.31
C HIS A 187 1.79 7.68 -5.99
N VAL A 188 2.26 8.48 -6.95
CA VAL A 188 2.66 9.88 -6.67
C VAL A 188 1.51 10.73 -6.11
N PRO A 189 0.29 10.70 -6.68
CA PRO A 189 -0.82 11.50 -6.16
C PRO A 189 -1.19 11.17 -4.71
N GLU A 190 -1.24 9.88 -4.36
CA GLU A 190 -1.53 9.46 -2.98
C GLU A 190 -0.38 9.77 -2.01
N ILE A 191 0.88 9.64 -2.44
CA ILE A 191 2.04 9.99 -1.63
C ILE A 191 1.97 11.46 -1.26
N ARG A 192 1.80 12.35 -2.26
CA ARG A 192 1.69 13.79 -2.04
C ARG A 192 0.55 14.11 -1.06
N ALA A 193 -0.64 13.61 -1.34
CA ALA A 193 -1.83 13.93 -0.57
C ALA A 193 -1.77 13.43 0.89
N ARG A 194 -1.25 12.21 1.10
CA ARG A 194 -1.31 11.55 2.41
C ARG A 194 -0.07 11.80 3.28
N SER A 195 1.08 12.15 2.69
CA SER A 195 2.22 12.63 3.49
C SER A 195 2.05 14.09 3.92
N GLY A 196 1.35 14.90 3.11
CA GLY A 196 1.19 16.34 3.33
C GLY A 196 2.18 17.21 2.54
N LEU A 197 2.83 16.64 1.53
CA LEU A 197 3.67 17.42 0.62
C LEU A 197 2.83 18.41 -0.19
N SER A 198 3.38 19.61 -0.39
CA SER A 198 2.78 20.66 -1.22
C SER A 198 3.04 20.44 -2.72
N ARG A 199 4.09 19.69 -3.06
CA ARG A 199 4.52 19.37 -4.43
C ARG A 199 4.68 17.87 -4.64
N ASP A 200 4.67 17.43 -5.89
CA ASP A 200 4.90 16.03 -6.22
C ASP A 200 6.37 15.66 -5.91
N PRO A 201 6.63 14.53 -5.21
CA PRO A 201 7.98 14.01 -5.08
C PRO A 201 8.49 13.48 -6.42
N ILE A 202 9.80 13.54 -6.64
CA ILE A 202 10.43 12.82 -7.75
C ILE A 202 10.54 11.35 -7.37
N HIS A 203 9.95 10.47 -8.17
CA HIS A 203 9.95 9.04 -7.91
C HIS A 203 10.30 8.25 -9.18
N THR A 204 11.43 7.53 -9.12
CA THR A 204 11.89 6.62 -10.17
C THR A 204 12.06 5.23 -9.57
N PRO A 205 11.02 4.38 -9.62
CA PRO A 205 11.05 3.08 -8.97
C PRO A 205 11.98 2.08 -9.67
N ASN A 206 12.63 1.22 -8.86
CA ASN A 206 13.47 0.12 -9.32
C ASN A 206 12.83 -1.23 -9.00
N VAL A 207 12.99 -2.21 -9.89
CA VAL A 207 12.61 -3.62 -9.69
C VAL A 207 13.86 -4.48 -9.61
N GLY A 208 13.96 -5.32 -8.59
CA GLY A 208 15.07 -6.29 -8.41
C GLY A 208 14.71 -7.73 -8.81
N ARG A 209 15.74 -8.58 -8.98
CA ARG A 209 15.61 -10.02 -9.26
C ARG A 209 15.19 -10.86 -8.05
N PHE A 210 14.14 -10.47 -7.36
CA PHE A 210 13.59 -11.25 -6.25
C PHE A 210 12.07 -11.11 -6.26
N ALA A 211 11.37 -12.17 -5.85
CA ALA A 211 9.91 -12.20 -5.97
C ALA A 211 9.26 -11.12 -5.11
N GLN A 212 9.57 -11.12 -3.81
CA GLN A 212 8.95 -10.26 -2.81
C GLN A 212 10.00 -9.59 -1.93
N GLY A 213 9.66 -8.41 -1.43
CA GLY A 213 10.55 -7.53 -0.69
C GLY A 213 10.47 -6.11 -1.23
N MET A 214 10.73 -5.12 -0.38
CA MET A 214 10.76 -3.72 -0.77
C MET A 214 11.64 -2.93 0.20
N LEU A 215 12.50 -2.08 -0.35
CA LEU A 215 13.25 -1.08 0.40
C LEU A 215 12.94 0.30 -0.20
N VAL A 216 12.49 1.23 0.63
CA VAL A 216 12.21 2.62 0.26
C VAL A 216 13.19 3.52 1.00
N SER A 217 13.79 4.47 0.30
CA SER A 217 14.80 5.39 0.85
C SER A 217 14.51 6.81 0.38
N ILE A 218 14.54 7.75 1.32
CA ILE A 218 14.36 9.18 1.07
C ILE A 218 15.60 9.90 1.60
N PRO A 219 16.57 10.22 0.73
CA PRO A 219 17.71 11.04 1.13
C PRO A 219 17.26 12.44 1.53
N LEU A 220 17.78 12.92 2.66
CA LEU A 220 17.44 14.23 3.23
C LEU A 220 18.71 15.09 3.34
N HIS A 221 18.62 16.31 2.82
CA HIS A 221 19.53 17.42 3.02
C HIS A 221 19.08 18.15 4.28
N VAL A 222 19.72 17.81 5.40
CA VAL A 222 19.35 18.29 6.74
C VAL A 222 19.43 19.82 6.84
N ASP A 223 20.27 20.47 6.04
CA ASP A 223 20.39 21.93 5.93
C ASP A 223 19.16 22.62 5.31
N LEU A 224 18.30 21.86 4.62
CA LEU A 224 17.02 22.36 4.08
C LEU A 224 15.82 22.00 4.99
N MET A 225 16.07 21.44 6.18
CA MET A 225 15.06 21.07 7.17
C MET A 225 15.06 22.05 8.35
N ASN A 226 14.08 21.91 9.26
CA ASN A 226 13.93 22.80 10.41
C ASN A 226 14.66 22.24 11.63
N ASP A 227 15.88 22.72 11.92
CA ASP A 227 16.70 22.31 13.08
C ASP A 227 16.85 20.78 13.24
N ALA A 228 16.86 20.07 12.10
CA ALA A 228 16.89 18.62 12.10
C ALA A 228 18.29 18.08 12.41
N SER A 229 18.31 16.91 13.06
CA SER A 229 19.49 16.10 13.28
C SER A 229 19.10 14.63 13.18
N LEU A 230 20.09 13.75 13.04
CA LEU A 230 19.85 12.30 13.04
C LEU A 230 19.07 11.86 14.30
N ALA A 231 19.42 12.41 15.47
CA ALA A 231 18.71 12.15 16.73
C ALA A 231 17.27 12.70 16.73
N ALA A 232 17.06 13.91 16.20
CA ALA A 232 15.72 14.51 16.14
C ALA A 232 14.79 13.75 15.18
N ILE A 233 15.31 13.31 14.03
CA ILE A 233 14.55 12.51 13.05
C ILE A 233 14.20 11.14 13.66
N HIS A 234 15.17 10.47 14.30
CA HIS A 234 14.93 9.20 14.97
C HIS A 234 13.88 9.33 16.07
N HIS A 235 14.02 10.32 16.95
CA HIS A 235 13.04 10.59 18.01
C HIS A 235 11.64 10.88 17.46
N CYS A 236 11.53 11.65 16.36
CA CYS A 236 10.24 11.91 15.70
C CYS A 236 9.55 10.61 15.28
N TYR A 237 10.29 9.65 14.72
CA TYR A 237 9.72 8.36 14.35
C TYR A 237 9.38 7.52 15.58
N ASP A 238 10.26 7.46 16.57
CA ASP A 238 10.06 6.68 17.79
C ASP A 238 8.78 7.12 18.52
N GLU A 239 8.56 8.42 18.68
CA GLU A 239 7.34 8.98 19.27
C GLU A 239 6.10 8.65 18.43
N HIS A 240 6.17 8.85 17.10
CA HIS A 240 5.02 8.63 16.21
C HIS A 240 4.60 7.16 16.17
N TYR A 241 5.56 6.24 16.15
CA TYR A 241 5.34 4.80 16.03
C TYR A 241 5.32 4.06 17.38
N SER A 242 5.42 4.78 18.49
CA SER A 242 5.38 4.21 19.84
C SER A 242 4.11 3.38 20.09
N GLY A 243 4.28 2.19 20.64
CA GLY A 243 3.18 1.26 20.96
C GLY A 243 2.54 0.57 19.75
N GLN A 244 3.12 0.71 18.56
CA GLN A 244 2.62 0.06 17.34
C GLN A 244 3.39 -1.24 17.05
N ASN A 245 2.69 -2.24 16.51
CA ASN A 245 3.23 -3.59 16.32
C ASN A 245 3.67 -3.89 14.89
N ILE A 246 3.28 -3.05 13.94
CA ILE A 246 3.51 -3.24 12.50
C ILE A 246 4.75 -2.47 12.03
N VAL A 247 4.92 -1.23 12.48
CA VAL A 247 6.06 -0.39 12.14
C VAL A 247 7.03 -0.36 13.32
N GLU A 248 8.27 -0.77 13.09
CA GLU A 248 9.35 -0.80 14.08
C GLU A 248 10.40 0.25 13.72
N VAL A 249 10.76 1.11 14.66
CA VAL A 249 11.88 2.05 14.51
C VAL A 249 13.14 1.39 15.05
N VAL A 250 14.11 1.15 14.18
CA VAL A 250 15.35 0.46 14.56
C VAL A 250 16.22 1.39 15.40
N SER A 251 16.82 0.87 16.47
CA SER A 251 17.64 1.69 17.38
C SER A 251 18.87 2.24 16.67
N LEU A 252 19.29 3.48 16.97
CA LEU A 252 20.48 4.08 16.36
C LEU A 252 21.75 3.23 16.53
N LYS A 253 21.86 2.49 17.64
CA LYS A 253 22.96 1.55 17.90
C LYS A 253 22.95 0.39 16.89
N ASP A 254 21.77 -0.19 16.63
CA ASP A 254 21.64 -1.30 15.70
C ASP A 254 21.79 -0.83 14.25
N VAL A 255 21.31 0.38 13.93
CA VAL A 255 21.58 1.01 12.63
C VAL A 255 23.09 1.20 12.41
N ALA A 256 23.83 1.70 13.41
CA ALA A 256 25.28 1.88 13.31
C ALA A 256 26.06 0.55 13.19
N ALA A 257 25.49 -0.55 13.69
CA ALA A 257 26.05 -1.89 13.54
C ALA A 257 25.65 -2.56 12.21
N ALA A 258 24.63 -2.05 11.52
CA ALA A 258 24.15 -2.61 10.26
C ALA A 258 25.07 -2.19 9.11
N ASN A 259 25.62 -3.18 8.39
CA ASN A 259 26.48 -2.92 7.23
C ASN A 259 25.69 -2.76 5.92
N ARG A 260 24.45 -3.25 5.86
CA ARG A 260 23.57 -3.23 4.67
C ARG A 260 22.12 -3.48 5.07
N LEU A 261 21.20 -2.98 4.26
CA LEU A 261 19.77 -3.29 4.35
C LEU A 261 19.38 -4.20 3.19
N ASP A 262 18.69 -5.30 3.49
CA ASP A 262 18.21 -6.25 2.48
C ASP A 262 16.72 -5.95 2.17
N PRO A 263 16.35 -5.67 0.90
CA PRO A 263 14.94 -5.46 0.56
C PRO A 263 14.05 -6.68 0.86
N GLN A 264 14.61 -7.87 1.04
CA GLN A 264 13.88 -9.11 1.35
C GLN A 264 13.76 -9.40 2.85
N GLU A 265 14.32 -8.56 3.73
CA GLU A 265 14.36 -8.80 5.19
C GLU A 265 12.97 -9.10 5.77
N MET A 266 11.94 -8.41 5.28
CA MET A 266 10.57 -8.49 5.80
C MET A 266 9.63 -9.35 4.92
N THR A 267 10.17 -10.11 3.97
CA THR A 267 9.37 -10.95 3.06
C THR A 267 8.48 -11.93 3.84
N GLY A 268 7.21 -12.05 3.40
CA GLY A 268 6.23 -12.92 4.04
C GLY A 268 5.60 -12.34 5.32
N THR A 269 5.93 -11.10 5.68
CA THR A 269 5.33 -10.40 6.82
C THR A 269 4.59 -9.14 6.37
N ASP A 270 3.71 -8.63 7.24
CA ASP A 270 3.08 -7.32 7.07
C ASP A 270 3.85 -6.20 7.78
N ARG A 271 5.01 -6.51 8.38
CA ARG A 271 5.78 -5.59 9.22
C ARG A 271 6.68 -4.69 8.38
N MET A 272 7.02 -3.53 8.93
CA MET A 272 7.94 -2.54 8.35
C MET A 272 9.00 -2.16 9.38
N LYS A 273 10.24 -1.98 8.93
CA LYS A 273 11.32 -1.40 9.73
C LYS A 273 11.72 -0.03 9.16
N LEU A 274 11.90 0.93 10.04
CA LEU A 274 12.39 2.27 9.74
C LEU A 274 13.83 2.41 10.24
N TYR A 275 14.70 2.88 9.35
CA TYR A 275 16.12 3.09 9.60
C TYR A 275 16.44 4.58 9.39
N VAL A 276 17.08 5.21 10.38
CA VAL A 276 17.59 6.58 10.26
C VAL A 276 19.11 6.51 10.16
N CYS A 277 19.64 6.74 8.96
CA CYS A 277 21.06 6.63 8.64
C CYS A 277 21.70 8.00 8.42
N GLY A 278 22.95 8.19 8.82
CA GLY A 278 23.72 9.43 8.64
C GLY A 278 25.03 9.41 9.40
#